data_AF-A0A4V1KI29-F1
#
_entry.id   AF-A0A4V1KI29-F1
#
_cell.length_a   1.000
_cell.length_b   1.000
_cell.length_c   1.000
_cell.angle_alpha   90.00
_cell.angle_beta   90.00
_cell.angle_gamma   90.00
#
_symmetry.space_group_name_H-M   'P 1'
#
loop_
_entity.id
_entity.type
_entity.pdbx_description
1 polymer ?
#
loop_
_entity_poly.entity_id
_entity_poly.type
_entity_poly.pdbx_seq_one_letter_code
_entity_poly.pdbx_strand_id
1 'polypeptide(L)'
;MKLAYAALVGALAVGLTAPAQADILKFVANSSAQNFTTDTELTINQDNGAFSTRFRVKKQSMVVINFTAECLVTGNNNSYVDIDILVKLEGETTFNAIPPSNGDNALCAPGNNTGNSWVGASIAGGQVMPVGNHTVKILAKPQGTLTNVRIDDLALYVID
;
A
#
# COMPACT_ATOMS: atom_id res chain seq x y z
N MET A 1 38.03 -42.60 49.77
CA MET A 1 37.93 -41.45 48.84
C MET A 1 36.68 -41.64 48.00
N LYS A 2 35.64 -40.81 48.18
CA LYS A 2 34.43 -40.84 47.36
C LYS A 2 34.45 -39.59 46.46
N LEU A 3 34.60 -39.78 45.15
CA LEU A 3 34.46 -38.71 44.17
C LEU A 3 32.97 -38.38 44.00
N ALA A 4 32.59 -37.14 44.30
CA ALA A 4 31.27 -36.61 43.98
C ALA A 4 31.33 -35.99 42.58
N TYR A 5 30.64 -36.60 41.61
CA TYR A 5 30.38 -36.04 40.29
C TYR A 5 29.26 -35.01 40.41
N ALA A 6 29.59 -33.73 40.31
CA ALA A 6 28.61 -32.66 40.16
C ALA A 6 28.13 -32.65 38.70
N ALA A 7 26.93 -33.18 38.46
CA ALA A 7 26.27 -33.10 37.17
C ALA A 7 25.76 -31.67 36.94
N LEU A 8 26.38 -30.96 35.99
CA LEU A 8 25.96 -29.65 35.54
C LEU A 8 24.71 -29.81 34.67
N VAL A 9 23.52 -29.54 35.22
CA VAL A 9 22.27 -29.50 34.45
C VAL A 9 22.21 -28.16 33.74
N GLY A 10 22.66 -28.14 32.48
CA GLY A 10 22.48 -27.00 31.58
C GLY A 10 21.02 -26.91 31.16
N ALA A 11 20.25 -26.02 31.78
CA ALA A 11 18.90 -25.69 31.32
C ALA A 11 18.99 -24.94 29.99
N LEU A 12 18.72 -25.64 28.89
CA LEU A 12 18.54 -25.06 27.57
C LEU A 12 17.19 -24.32 27.55
N ALA A 13 17.20 -23.04 27.90
CA ALA A 13 16.05 -22.17 27.74
C ALA A 13 15.84 -21.92 26.23
N VAL A 14 15.01 -22.74 25.61
CA VAL A 14 14.51 -22.48 24.25
C VAL A 14 13.58 -21.27 24.35
N GLY A 15 14.14 -20.09 24.12
CA GLY A 15 13.40 -18.83 24.06
C GLY A 15 12.38 -18.91 22.93
N LEU A 16 11.12 -19.15 23.28
CA LEU A 16 9.98 -19.00 22.38
C LEU A 16 9.80 -17.50 22.11
N THR A 17 10.56 -16.96 21.16
CA THR A 17 10.24 -15.65 20.60
C THR A 17 8.95 -15.81 19.83
N ALA A 18 7.86 -15.27 20.37
CA ALA A 18 6.63 -15.14 19.62
C ALA A 18 6.93 -14.38 18.31
N PRO A 19 6.40 -14.82 17.15
CA PRO A 19 6.57 -14.09 15.92
C PRO A 19 6.00 -12.68 16.13
N ALA A 20 6.77 -11.65 15.76
CA ALA A 20 6.25 -10.30 15.73
C ALA A 20 5.07 -10.26 14.74
N GLN A 21 3.86 -10.07 15.25
CA GLN A 21 2.69 -9.81 14.42
C GLN A 21 2.65 -8.32 14.12
N ALA A 22 2.48 -7.99 12.85
CA ALA A 22 2.29 -6.60 12.43
C ALA A 22 0.85 -6.19 12.73
N ASP A 23 0.66 -5.00 13.28
CA ASP A 23 -0.66 -4.51 13.69
C ASP A 23 -1.32 -3.81 12.48
N ILE A 24 -2.59 -4.12 12.20
CA ILE A 24 -3.34 -3.40 11.16
C ILE A 24 -3.85 -2.09 11.77
N LEU A 25 -3.15 -0.99 11.45
CA LEU A 25 -3.53 0.36 11.86
C LEU A 25 -4.80 0.84 11.17
N LYS A 26 -5.00 0.46 9.89
CA LYS A 26 -6.18 0.83 9.11
C LYS A 26 -6.42 -0.15 7.96
N PHE A 27 -7.69 -0.47 7.75
CA PHE A 27 -8.18 -1.15 6.55
C PHE A 27 -9.38 -0.41 5.98
N VAL A 28 -9.45 -0.29 4.66
CA VAL A 28 -10.61 0.23 3.93
C VAL A 28 -10.67 -0.48 2.59
N ALA A 29 -11.87 -0.76 2.10
CA ALA A 29 -12.10 -1.29 0.76
C ALA A 29 -13.28 -0.58 0.08
N ASN A 30 -13.29 -0.57 -1.25
CA ASN A 30 -14.36 -0.04 -2.07
C ASN A 30 -14.50 -0.86 -3.37
N SER A 31 -15.66 -1.46 -3.57
CA SER A 31 -15.99 -2.25 -4.77
C SER A 31 -16.75 -1.44 -5.83
N SER A 32 -16.70 -0.11 -5.73
CA SER A 32 -17.36 0.77 -6.70
C SER A 32 -16.38 1.14 -7.79
N ALA A 33 -16.73 0.80 -9.02
CA ALA A 33 -16.00 1.19 -10.21
C ALA A 33 -15.71 2.69 -10.27
N GLN A 34 -14.45 3.03 -10.45
CA GLN A 34 -14.00 4.37 -10.78
C GLN A 34 -13.56 4.37 -12.24
N ASN A 35 -14.27 5.11 -13.10
CA ASN A 35 -13.99 5.17 -14.54
C ASN A 35 -13.41 6.54 -14.92
N PHE A 36 -12.47 6.56 -15.86
CA PHE A 36 -11.72 7.76 -16.21
C PHE A 36 -11.34 7.78 -17.69
N THR A 37 -11.34 8.97 -18.27
CA THR A 37 -11.14 9.19 -19.71
C THR A 37 -10.13 10.31 -20.03
N THR A 38 -9.44 10.88 -19.04
CA THR A 38 -8.54 12.03 -19.20
C THR A 38 -7.26 11.91 -18.38
N ASP A 39 -6.19 12.57 -18.82
CA ASP A 39 -4.84 12.58 -18.21
C ASP A 39 -4.72 13.36 -16.87
N THR A 40 -5.84 13.62 -16.22
CA THR A 40 -5.87 14.37 -14.95
C THR A 40 -5.55 13.44 -13.79
N GLU A 41 -4.80 13.93 -12.80
CA GLU A 41 -4.56 13.21 -11.55
C GLU A 41 -5.90 12.82 -10.89
N LEU A 42 -6.07 11.52 -10.64
CA LEU A 42 -7.29 10.93 -10.13
C LEU A 42 -7.12 10.60 -8.69
N THR A 43 -8.03 11.11 -7.90
CA THR A 43 -8.04 10.86 -6.48
C THR A 43 -9.27 9.85 -6.35
N ILE A 44 -9.20 8.77 -5.55
CA ILE A 44 -10.15 7.62 -5.58
C ILE A 44 -11.18 7.58 -4.40
N ASN A 45 -12.27 8.37 -4.42
CA ASN A 45 -13.35 8.64 -3.41
C ASN A 45 -13.16 8.39 -1.87
N GLN A 46 -13.38 9.37 -0.99
CA GLN A 46 -14.56 10.25 -0.83
C GLN A 46 -14.22 11.77 -0.70
N ASP A 47 -15.08 12.59 -1.33
CA ASP A 47 -14.96 14.01 -1.73
C ASP A 47 -14.06 14.25 -2.97
N ASN A 48 -14.69 14.59 -4.10
CA ASN A 48 -14.03 14.89 -5.39
C ASN A 48 -13.10 13.81 -5.91
N GLY A 49 -13.47 12.54 -5.65
CA GLY A 49 -12.63 11.39 -5.92
C GLY A 49 -11.34 11.52 -5.13
N ALA A 50 -11.16 10.92 -3.96
CA ALA A 50 -9.89 10.76 -3.24
C ALA A 50 -9.88 9.52 -2.34
N PHE A 51 -9.02 8.51 -2.50
CA PHE A 51 -8.97 7.48 -1.44
C PHE A 51 -8.11 8.12 -0.37
N SER A 52 -8.73 8.69 0.65
CA SER A 52 -8.01 9.29 1.75
C SER A 52 -8.58 8.83 3.06
N THR A 53 -7.70 8.38 3.96
CA THR A 53 -8.09 7.96 5.29
C THR A 53 -7.07 8.37 6.31
N ARG A 54 -7.55 8.58 7.54
CA ARG A 54 -6.68 8.78 8.70
C ARG A 54 -6.33 7.43 9.34
N PHE A 55 -5.15 7.39 9.95
CA PHE A 55 -4.67 6.29 10.78
C PHE A 55 -3.83 6.86 11.93
N ARG A 56 -3.65 6.08 12.99
CA ARG A 56 -2.93 6.51 14.19
C ARG A 56 -1.76 5.58 14.47
N VAL A 57 -0.57 6.16 14.60
CA VAL A 57 0.65 5.46 14.99
C VAL A 57 0.87 5.66 16.48
N LYS A 58 0.99 4.56 17.25
CA LYS A 58 1.08 4.60 18.73
C LYS A 58 2.51 4.66 19.26
N LYS A 59 3.47 4.17 18.48
CA LYS A 59 4.92 4.17 18.74
C LYS A 59 5.62 4.49 17.43
N GLN A 60 6.79 5.10 17.46
CA GLN A 60 7.55 5.28 16.22
C GLN A 60 7.89 3.90 15.64
N SER A 61 7.41 3.62 14.42
CA SER A 61 7.56 2.33 13.74
C SER A 61 7.67 2.53 12.23
N MET A 62 8.14 1.48 11.54
CA MET A 62 8.02 1.41 10.09
C MET A 62 6.57 1.07 9.76
N VAL A 63 5.87 1.97 9.08
CA VAL A 63 4.51 1.73 8.61
C VAL A 63 4.55 1.34 7.14
N VAL A 64 3.98 0.19 6.82
CA VAL A 64 3.78 -0.28 5.44
C VAL A 64 2.36 0.07 5.02
N ILE A 65 2.25 0.73 3.87
CA ILE A 65 0.99 1.05 3.22
C ILE A 65 0.93 0.22 1.95
N ASN A 66 -0.10 -0.61 1.82
CA ASN A 66 -0.34 -1.43 0.63
C ASN A 66 -1.71 -1.10 0.04
N PHE A 67 -1.71 -0.71 -1.24
CA PHE A 67 -2.88 -0.47 -2.04
C PHE A 67 -3.04 -1.59 -3.05
N THR A 68 -4.22 -2.19 -3.13
CA THR A 68 -4.57 -3.20 -4.13
C THR A 68 -5.79 -2.73 -4.90
N ALA A 69 -5.88 -3.07 -6.18
CA ALA A 69 -7.09 -2.86 -6.96
C ALA A 69 -7.14 -3.83 -8.14
N GLU A 70 -8.34 -4.03 -8.66
CA GLU A 70 -8.50 -4.46 -10.04
C GLU A 70 -8.49 -3.25 -10.96
N CYS A 71 -7.87 -3.38 -12.13
CA CYS A 71 -7.97 -2.34 -13.12
C CYS A 71 -7.98 -2.85 -14.56
N LEU A 72 -8.54 -2.00 -15.39
CA LEU A 72 -8.67 -2.13 -16.82
C LEU A 72 -8.14 -0.84 -17.44
N VAL A 73 -7.23 -0.98 -18.39
CA VAL A 73 -6.63 0.14 -19.11
C VAL A 73 -6.78 -0.13 -20.60
N THR A 74 -7.33 0.82 -21.35
CA THR A 74 -7.35 0.78 -22.82
C THR A 74 -6.63 2.00 -23.37
N GLY A 75 -5.76 1.78 -24.35
CA GLY A 75 -4.89 2.81 -24.90
C GLY A 75 -3.85 2.20 -25.84
N ASN A 76 -2.80 2.96 -26.14
CA ASN A 76 -1.64 2.43 -26.87
C ASN A 76 -0.71 1.61 -25.95
N ASN A 77 0.30 0.94 -26.53
CA ASN A 77 1.23 0.08 -25.77
C ASN A 77 2.10 0.80 -24.73
N ASN A 78 2.14 2.14 -24.74
CA ASN A 78 2.89 2.95 -23.78
C ASN A 78 1.98 3.58 -22.73
N SER A 79 0.71 3.19 -22.68
CA SER A 79 -0.26 3.72 -21.73
C SER A 79 -0.27 2.87 -20.47
N TYR A 80 -0.39 3.50 -19.31
CA TYR A 80 -0.48 2.81 -18.02
C TYR A 80 -1.05 3.76 -16.97
N VAL A 81 -1.28 3.27 -15.76
CA VAL A 81 -1.71 4.10 -14.63
C VAL A 81 -0.72 3.93 -13.50
N ASP A 82 -0.10 5.03 -13.08
CA ASP A 82 0.71 5.04 -11.87
C ASP A 82 -0.16 5.19 -10.63
N ILE A 83 0.28 4.64 -9.51
CA ILE A 83 -0.28 4.94 -8.19
C ILE A 83 0.78 5.53 -7.29
N ASP A 84 0.52 6.74 -6.82
CA ASP A 84 1.30 7.34 -5.75
C ASP A 84 0.59 7.13 -4.40
N ILE A 85 1.32 6.53 -3.47
CA ILE A 85 0.95 6.50 -2.05
C ILE A 85 1.46 7.79 -1.42
N LEU A 86 0.53 8.66 -1.05
CA LEU A 86 0.83 9.97 -0.48
C LEU A 86 0.50 9.98 1.02
N VAL A 87 1.44 10.42 1.86
CA VAL A 87 1.22 10.56 3.30
C VAL A 87 1.45 11.98 3.76
N LYS A 88 0.53 12.46 4.59
CA LYS A 88 0.67 13.71 5.34
C LYS A 88 0.82 13.37 6.82
N LEU A 89 1.97 13.71 7.39
CA LEU A 89 2.23 13.49 8.81
C LEU A 89 1.44 14.49 9.67
N GLU A 90 1.31 14.19 10.96
CA GLU A 90 0.60 15.07 11.90
C GLU A 90 1.38 16.39 12.03
N GLY A 91 0.70 17.52 11.81
CA GLY A 91 1.32 18.84 11.84
C GLY A 91 1.95 19.30 10.51
N GLU A 92 2.04 18.42 9.50
CA GLU A 92 2.48 18.82 8.16
C GLU A 92 1.31 19.40 7.34
N THR A 93 1.64 20.30 6.41
CA THR A 93 0.66 20.93 5.50
C THR A 93 0.59 20.26 4.13
N THR A 94 1.64 19.53 3.74
CA THR A 94 1.78 18.89 2.42
C THR A 94 1.73 17.37 2.51
N PHE A 95 1.41 16.73 1.39
CA PHE A 95 1.56 15.28 1.25
C PHE A 95 2.93 14.97 0.63
N ASN A 96 3.58 13.94 1.14
CA ASN A 96 4.83 13.41 0.61
C ASN A 96 4.57 12.04 -0.02
N ALA A 97 5.18 11.77 -1.17
CA ALA A 97 5.08 10.46 -1.82
C ALA A 97 5.99 9.45 -1.14
N ILE A 98 5.45 8.25 -0.90
CA ILE A 98 6.21 7.10 -0.44
C ILE A 98 6.68 6.33 -1.68
N PRO A 99 8.00 6.11 -1.84
CA PRO A 99 8.50 5.30 -2.94
C PRO A 99 7.93 3.87 -2.90
N PRO A 100 7.56 3.31 -4.06
CA PRO A 100 7.09 1.93 -4.13
C PRO A 100 8.24 0.96 -3.79
N SER A 101 7.93 -0.13 -3.09
CA SER A 101 8.92 -1.07 -2.57
C SER A 101 9.70 -1.82 -3.65
N ASN A 102 9.11 -1.96 -4.84
CA ASN A 102 9.72 -2.56 -6.04
C ASN A 102 10.37 -1.51 -6.97
N GLY A 103 10.29 -0.22 -6.65
CA GLY A 103 10.81 0.87 -7.48
C GLY A 103 9.96 1.23 -8.70
N ASP A 104 8.77 0.64 -8.84
CA ASP A 104 7.86 0.87 -9.96
C ASP A 104 6.43 1.12 -9.45
N ASN A 105 5.86 2.26 -9.82
CA ASN A 105 4.51 2.66 -9.42
C ASN A 105 3.46 2.43 -10.51
N ALA A 106 3.80 1.79 -11.64
CA ALA A 106 2.82 1.40 -12.65
C ALA A 106 1.94 0.27 -12.10
N LEU A 107 0.64 0.54 -11.92
CA LEU A 107 -0.34 -0.43 -11.42
C LEU A 107 -0.85 -1.32 -12.54
N CYS A 108 -1.18 -0.74 -13.69
CA CYS A 108 -1.69 -1.49 -14.83
C CYS A 108 -1.45 -0.78 -16.16
N ALA A 109 -1.38 -1.61 -17.21
CA ALA A 109 -1.21 -1.21 -18.60
C ALA A 109 -2.22 -1.98 -19.47
N PRO A 110 -2.49 -1.53 -20.70
CA PRO A 110 -3.28 -2.30 -21.67
C PRO A 110 -2.70 -3.69 -21.88
N GLY A 111 -3.58 -4.69 -21.90
CA GLY A 111 -3.20 -6.02 -22.34
C GLY A 111 -2.94 -6.04 -23.86
N ASN A 112 -2.07 -6.94 -24.32
CA ASN A 112 -1.81 -7.15 -25.76
C ASN A 112 -2.99 -7.78 -26.51
N ASN A 113 -4.07 -8.15 -25.82
CA ASN A 113 -5.23 -8.80 -26.39
C ASN A 113 -6.29 -7.74 -26.69
N THR A 114 -6.99 -7.87 -27.83
CA THR A 114 -8.03 -6.95 -28.33
C THR A 114 -9.31 -6.91 -27.48
N GLY A 115 -9.27 -7.34 -26.22
CA GLY A 115 -10.38 -7.36 -25.28
C GLY A 115 -10.00 -6.72 -23.95
N ASN A 116 -11.04 -6.34 -23.19
CA ASN A 116 -10.90 -5.77 -21.85
C ASN A 116 -10.25 -6.81 -20.91
N SER A 117 -8.94 -6.72 -20.70
CA SER A 117 -8.22 -7.56 -19.75
C SER A 117 -8.20 -6.89 -18.39
N TRP A 118 -8.81 -7.54 -17.41
CA TRP A 118 -8.74 -7.15 -16.01
C TRP A 118 -7.45 -7.66 -15.38
N VAL A 119 -6.79 -6.80 -14.61
CA VAL A 119 -5.56 -7.14 -13.88
C VAL A 119 -5.76 -6.76 -12.42
N GLY A 120 -5.55 -7.72 -11.52
CA GLY A 120 -5.36 -7.45 -10.10
C GLY A 120 -3.93 -7.02 -9.85
N ALA A 121 -3.73 -5.85 -9.25
CA ALA A 121 -2.42 -5.28 -9.02
C ALA A 121 -2.31 -4.68 -7.61
N SER A 122 -1.07 -4.57 -7.12
CA SER A 122 -0.78 -4.04 -5.79
C SER A 122 0.46 -3.18 -5.80
N ILE A 123 0.43 -2.05 -5.09
CA ILE A 123 1.56 -1.18 -4.85
C ILE A 123 1.70 -0.98 -3.34
N ALA A 124 2.90 -1.20 -2.84
CA ALA A 124 3.23 -1.03 -1.44
C ALA A 124 4.42 -0.10 -1.25
N GLY A 125 4.44 0.63 -0.15
CA GLY A 125 5.54 1.48 0.25
C GLY A 125 5.68 1.48 1.78
N GLY A 126 6.89 1.73 2.27
CA GLY A 126 7.19 1.78 3.70
C GLY A 126 7.83 3.10 4.09
N GLN A 127 7.41 3.67 5.22
CA GLN A 127 8.03 4.86 5.79
C GLN A 127 8.08 4.75 7.32
N VAL A 128 9.18 5.19 7.94
CA VAL A 128 9.24 5.36 9.40
C VAL A 128 8.36 6.54 9.78
N MET A 129 7.36 6.29 10.63
CA MET A 129 6.38 7.30 11.03
C MET A 129 6.51 7.63 12.53
N PRO A 130 6.44 8.92 12.90
CA PRO A 130 6.38 9.32 14.30
C PRO A 130 5.05 8.91 14.94
N VAL A 131 4.95 9.06 16.26
CA VAL A 131 3.66 8.91 16.96
C VAL A 131 2.74 10.06 16.54
N GLY A 132 1.49 9.75 16.19
CA GLY A 132 0.51 10.78 15.83
C GLY A 132 -0.64 10.28 14.98
N ASN A 133 -1.52 11.19 14.58
CA ASN A 133 -2.58 10.93 13.60
C ASN A 133 -2.14 11.41 12.21
N HIS A 134 -2.02 10.47 11.28
CA HIS A 134 -1.57 10.75 9.92
C HIS A 134 -2.70 10.54 8.93
N THR A 135 -2.51 11.08 7.72
CA THR A 135 -3.43 10.87 6.60
C THR A 135 -2.69 10.22 5.45
N VAL A 136 -3.23 9.13 4.93
CA VAL A 136 -2.81 8.54 3.67
C VAL A 136 -3.79 8.93 2.58
N LYS A 137 -3.29 9.14 1.37
CA LYS A 137 -4.04 9.42 0.16
C LYS A 137 -3.48 8.58 -0.99
N ILE A 138 -4.34 7.96 -1.79
CA ILE A 138 -3.95 7.26 -3.01
C ILE A 138 -4.31 8.12 -4.21
N LEU A 139 -3.32 8.34 -5.07
CA LEU A 139 -3.44 9.15 -6.27
C LEU A 139 -3.11 8.29 -7.48
N ALA A 140 -4.07 8.12 -8.39
CA ALA A 140 -3.86 7.47 -9.67
C ALA A 140 -3.48 8.50 -10.73
N LYS A 141 -2.43 8.22 -11.51
CA LYS A 141 -1.92 9.10 -12.57
C LYS A 141 -1.95 8.35 -13.90
N PRO A 142 -2.94 8.62 -14.75
CA PRO A 142 -2.96 8.15 -16.12
C PRO A 142 -1.68 8.59 -16.87
N GLN A 143 -1.02 7.66 -17.57
CA GLN A 143 0.18 7.89 -18.37
C GLN A 143 -0.08 7.45 -19.81
N GLY A 144 0.44 8.20 -20.79
CA GLY A 144 0.32 7.87 -22.22
C GLY A 144 -0.96 8.42 -22.87
N THR A 145 -1.52 7.68 -23.84
CA THR A 145 -2.75 8.06 -24.54
C THR A 145 -3.82 7.04 -24.24
N LEU A 146 -4.58 7.33 -23.18
CA LEU A 146 -5.59 6.47 -22.63
C LEU A 146 -6.97 6.80 -23.21
N THR A 147 -7.73 5.79 -23.56
CA THR A 147 -9.12 5.96 -24.02
C THR A 147 -10.12 5.64 -22.92
N ASN A 148 -9.78 4.70 -22.04
CA ASN A 148 -10.57 4.35 -20.87
C ASN A 148 -9.67 3.73 -19.81
N VAL A 149 -9.83 4.17 -18.57
CA VAL A 149 -9.28 3.53 -17.38
C VAL A 149 -10.45 3.20 -16.46
N ARG A 150 -10.48 1.99 -15.94
CA ARG A 150 -11.34 1.64 -14.82
C ARG A 150 -10.50 1.04 -13.71
N ILE A 151 -10.69 1.54 -12.50
CA ILE A 151 -10.15 0.96 -11.27
C ILE A 151 -11.34 0.52 -10.43
N ASP A 152 -11.32 -0.71 -9.93
CA ASP A 152 -12.38 -1.31 -9.13
C ASP A 152 -11.81 -2.19 -8.02
N ASP A 153 -12.67 -2.66 -7.13
CA ASP A 153 -12.32 -3.62 -6.07
C ASP A 153 -11.05 -3.24 -5.29
N LEU A 154 -10.98 -1.96 -4.94
CA LEU A 154 -9.80 -1.37 -4.32
C LEU A 154 -9.78 -1.61 -2.82
N ALA A 155 -8.59 -1.84 -2.27
CA ALA A 155 -8.36 -1.96 -0.85
C ALA A 155 -7.06 -1.26 -0.43
N LEU A 156 -7.08 -0.67 0.76
CA LEU A 156 -5.90 -0.12 1.42
C LEU A 156 -5.69 -0.80 2.76
N TYR A 157 -4.45 -1.22 2.99
CA TYR A 157 -3.94 -1.68 4.27
C TYR A 157 -2.86 -0.72 4.77
N VAL A 158 -2.94 -0.33 6.04
CA VAL A 158 -1.89 0.38 6.77
C VAL A 158 -1.48 -0.50 7.95
N ILE A 159 -0.21 -0.88 7.99
CA ILE A 159 0.32 -1.93 8.86
C ILE A 159 1.59 -1.42 9.54
N ASP A 160 1.81 -1.71 10.82
CA ASP A 160 3.04 -1.31 11.57
C ASP A 160 3.71 -2.42 12.39
#